data_AF-A0A530YGT2-F1
#
_entry.id   AF-A0A530YGT2-F1
#
_cell.length_a   1.000
_cell.length_b   1.000
_cell.length_c   1.000
_cell.angle_alpha   90.00
_cell.angle_beta   90.00
_cell.angle_gamma   90.00
#
_symmetry.space_group_name_H-M   'P 1'
#
loop_
_entity.id
_entity.type
_entity.pdbx_description
1 polymer ?
#
loop_
_entity_poly.entity_id
_entity_poly.type
_entity_poly.pdbx_seq_one_letter_code
_entity_poly.pdbx_strand_id
1 'polypeptide(L)'
;MTLFDLDRTNAIPWRDLAGPLVTAEDSLARLDERLARSPVREGFVARTHFYDAAAALWLEGELVHVEDLVLHDTHMDIRTPTHELTRAHAVLRARRLIVANRPDWALSPNGLSQLRGRGASAQNALPPERHATAAEGGGDEEAGESANDDLNDGLGAEFAAIDALLDRTRNVLDGLAAAPVSRPQQVLAGEKNPLVYDPDWDEEERLSDWRAVLNQTTGQPPVLSAALLW
;
A
#
# COMPACT_ATOMS: atom_id res chain seq x y z
N MET A 1 0.25 -15.27 28.63
CA MET A 1 0.87 -14.14 29.35
C MET A 1 0.93 -13.03 28.33
N THR A 2 -0.13 -12.22 28.26
CA THR A 2 -0.32 -11.22 27.21
C THR A 2 0.79 -10.18 27.34
N LEU A 3 1.53 -9.96 26.25
CA LEU A 3 2.68 -9.06 26.19
C LEU A 3 2.31 -7.59 26.45
N PHE A 4 1.01 -7.30 26.54
CA PHE A 4 0.43 -5.97 26.61
C PHE A 4 -0.58 -5.81 27.76
N ASP A 5 -0.15 -6.15 28.97
CA ASP A 5 -0.96 -5.92 30.17
C ASP A 5 -0.86 -4.45 30.63
N LEU A 6 -1.91 -3.66 30.36
CA LEU A 6 -2.01 -2.25 30.75
C LEU A 6 -2.29 -2.04 32.25
N ASP A 7 -2.47 -3.11 33.06
CA ASP A 7 -2.47 -2.98 34.54
C ASP A 7 -1.11 -2.50 35.08
N ARG A 8 -0.09 -2.43 34.24
CA ARG A 8 1.19 -1.73 34.50
C ARG A 8 1.12 -0.20 34.37
N THR A 9 -0.06 0.42 34.27
CA THR A 9 -0.19 1.89 34.29
C THR A 9 0.40 2.54 35.55
N ASN A 10 0.53 1.79 36.66
CA ASN A 10 1.27 2.21 37.85
C ASN A 10 2.81 2.26 37.67
N ALA A 11 3.35 1.72 36.58
CA ALA A 11 4.78 1.74 36.24
C ALA A 11 5.16 2.87 35.26
N ILE A 12 4.18 3.59 34.70
CA ILE A 12 4.45 4.70 33.77
C ILE A 12 4.86 5.93 34.61
N PRO A 13 6.06 6.51 34.40
CA PRO A 13 6.53 7.66 35.17
C PRO A 13 5.79 8.93 34.75
N TRP A 14 4.56 9.09 35.25
CA TRP A 14 3.62 10.07 34.71
C TRP A 14 4.01 11.52 34.96
N ARG A 15 4.74 11.78 36.05
CA ARG A 15 5.34 13.09 36.32
C ARG A 15 6.36 13.50 35.27
N ASP A 16 7.10 12.55 34.71
CA ASP A 16 8.17 12.83 33.76
C ASP A 16 7.63 12.90 32.32
N LEU A 17 6.57 12.15 32.02
CA LEU A 17 5.99 12.04 30.68
C LEU A 17 4.91 13.08 30.36
N ALA A 18 4.15 13.56 31.36
CA ALA A 18 3.00 14.44 31.10
C ALA A 18 3.40 15.76 30.39
N GLY A 19 4.49 16.39 30.81
CA GLY A 19 4.98 17.64 30.20
C GLY A 19 5.41 17.47 28.73
N PRO A 20 6.31 16.51 28.43
CA PRO A 20 6.70 16.18 27.06
C PRO A 20 5.51 15.78 26.17
N LEU A 21 4.56 14.99 26.69
CA LEU A 21 3.38 14.55 25.95
C LEU A 21 2.53 15.75 25.50
N VAL A 22 2.18 16.64 26.43
CA VAL A 22 1.39 17.85 26.13
C VAL A 22 2.12 18.75 25.13
N THR A 23 3.44 18.85 25.24
CA THR A 23 4.26 19.64 24.30
C THR A 23 4.24 19.05 22.89
N ALA A 24 4.32 17.73 22.77
CA ALA A 24 4.22 17.04 21.49
C ALA A 24 2.83 17.20 20.86
N GLU A 25 1.76 17.09 21.67
CA GLU A 25 0.38 17.28 21.22
C GLU A 25 0.11 18.70 20.73
N ASP A 26 0.51 19.73 21.50
CA ASP A 26 0.36 21.12 21.09
C ASP A 26 1.15 21.43 19.82
N SER A 27 2.36 20.86 19.69
CA SER A 27 3.18 21.02 18.49
C SER A 27 2.53 20.42 17.25
N LEU A 28 1.95 19.21 17.38
CA LEU A 28 1.24 18.54 16.28
C LEU A 28 -0.03 19.30 15.90
N ALA A 29 -0.85 19.70 16.87
CA ALA A 29 -2.06 20.47 16.62
C ALA A 29 -1.76 21.82 15.93
N ARG A 30 -0.69 22.52 16.33
CA ARG A 30 -0.24 23.75 15.65
C ARG A 30 0.23 23.49 14.23
N LEU A 31 0.95 22.39 14.00
CA LEU A 31 1.40 22.02 12.66
C LEU A 31 0.19 21.75 11.75
N ASP A 32 -0.78 20.97 12.24
CA ASP A 32 -2.00 20.64 11.50
C ASP A 32 -2.80 21.90 11.14
N GLU A 33 -3.01 22.81 12.09
CA GLU A 33 -3.71 24.07 11.84
C GLU A 33 -2.98 24.95 10.82
N ARG A 34 -1.65 25.01 10.90
CA ARG A 34 -0.83 25.78 9.94
C ARG A 34 -0.88 25.16 8.56
N LEU A 35 -0.81 23.83 8.44
CA LEU A 35 -0.89 23.12 7.18
C LEU A 35 -2.29 23.25 6.57
N ALA A 36 -3.36 23.17 7.37
CA ALA A 36 -4.74 23.30 6.91
C ALA A 36 -5.01 24.65 6.21
N ARG A 37 -4.33 25.72 6.64
CA ARG A 37 -4.44 27.06 6.04
C ARG A 37 -3.41 27.36 4.95
N SER A 38 -2.49 26.43 4.67
CA SER A 38 -1.33 26.68 3.81
C SER A 38 -1.59 26.26 2.36
N PRO A 39 -1.22 27.09 1.36
CA PRO A 39 -1.33 26.71 -0.05
C PRO A 39 -0.35 25.58 -0.44
N VAL A 40 0.67 25.30 0.39
CA VAL A 40 1.65 24.24 0.12
C VAL A 40 1.32 22.91 0.80
N ARG A 41 0.14 22.79 1.44
CA ARG A 41 -0.29 21.59 2.19
C ARG A 41 -0.10 20.30 1.39
N GLU A 42 -0.67 20.24 0.19
CA GLU A 42 -0.63 19.03 -0.64
C GLU A 42 0.82 18.66 -0.99
N GLY A 43 1.64 19.65 -1.35
CA GLY A 43 3.06 19.43 -1.64
C GLY A 43 3.88 19.02 -0.42
N PHE A 44 3.50 19.47 0.79
CA PHE A 44 4.11 19.02 2.04
C PHE A 44 3.76 17.55 2.31
N VAL A 45 2.47 17.20 2.29
CA VAL A 45 1.98 15.83 2.51
C VAL A 45 2.59 14.85 1.52
N ALA A 46 2.60 15.19 0.23
CA ALA A 46 3.17 14.34 -0.81
C ALA A 46 4.65 14.03 -0.56
N ARG A 47 5.48 15.04 -0.23
CA ARG A 47 6.91 14.84 0.07
C ARG A 47 7.13 14.05 1.34
N THR A 48 6.34 14.30 2.38
CA THR A 48 6.43 13.58 3.65
C THR A 48 6.21 12.07 3.44
N HIS A 49 5.31 11.66 2.54
CA HIS A 49 5.12 10.23 2.25
C HIS A 49 6.37 9.56 1.66
N PHE A 50 7.13 10.24 0.79
CA PHE A 50 8.37 9.71 0.25
C PHE A 50 9.46 9.60 1.31
N TYR A 51 9.64 10.64 2.13
CA TYR A 51 10.62 10.62 3.21
C TYR A 51 10.28 9.60 4.29
N ASP A 52 9.01 9.45 4.63
CA ASP A 52 8.54 8.47 5.60
C ASP A 52 8.75 7.03 5.09
N ALA A 53 8.48 6.76 3.80
CA ALA A 53 8.79 5.46 3.20
C ALA A 53 10.30 5.15 3.23
N ALA A 54 11.16 6.11 2.86
CA ALA A 54 12.60 5.93 2.93
C ALA A 54 13.09 5.72 4.38
N ALA A 55 12.53 6.47 5.34
CA ALA A 55 12.86 6.32 6.76
C ALA A 55 12.41 4.97 7.33
N ALA A 56 11.25 4.45 6.91
CA ALA A 56 10.77 3.13 7.33
C ALA A 56 11.75 2.02 6.91
N LEU A 57 12.24 2.06 5.67
CA LEU A 57 13.23 1.10 5.17
C LEU A 57 14.57 1.26 5.91
N TRP A 58 14.98 2.49 6.20
CA TRP A 58 16.19 2.76 6.98
C TRP A 58 16.14 2.15 8.38
N LEU A 59 14.99 2.20 9.06
CA LEU A 59 14.81 1.56 10.38
C LEU A 59 14.94 0.04 10.31
N GLU A 60 14.63 -0.56 9.16
CA GLU A 60 14.80 -1.99 8.90
C GLU A 60 16.22 -2.35 8.42
N GLY A 61 17.11 -1.35 8.28
CA GLY A 61 18.49 -1.52 7.84
C GLY A 61 18.68 -1.43 6.32
N GLU A 62 17.65 -1.05 5.57
CA GLU A 62 17.69 -0.92 4.12
C GLU A 62 17.84 0.55 3.68
N LEU A 63 18.59 0.77 2.60
CA LEU A 63 18.83 2.11 2.06
C LEU A 63 18.10 2.30 0.74
N VAL A 64 17.23 3.32 0.68
CA VAL A 64 16.53 3.71 -0.54
C VAL A 64 16.67 5.21 -0.76
N HIS A 65 17.13 5.61 -1.95
CA HIS A 65 17.17 7.01 -2.34
C HIS A 65 15.76 7.51 -2.67
N VAL A 66 15.43 8.70 -2.19
CA VAL A 66 14.10 9.31 -2.42
C VAL A 66 13.90 9.57 -3.92
N GLU A 67 14.96 9.94 -4.64
CA GLU A 67 14.93 10.17 -6.08
C GLU A 67 14.55 8.91 -6.85
N ASP A 68 15.13 7.76 -6.50
CA ASP A 68 14.80 6.47 -7.11
C ASP A 68 13.35 6.07 -6.82
N LEU A 69 12.87 6.31 -5.59
CA LEU A 69 11.48 6.07 -5.23
C LEU A 69 10.50 6.97 -6.00
N VAL A 70 10.85 8.23 -6.25
CA VAL A 70 10.05 9.16 -7.06
C VAL A 70 10.01 8.73 -8.52
N LEU A 71 11.16 8.33 -9.09
CA LEU A 71 11.23 7.82 -10.46
C LEU A 71 10.41 6.53 -10.62
N HIS A 72 10.53 5.61 -9.66
CA HIS A 72 9.77 4.36 -9.68
C HIS A 72 8.25 4.59 -9.52
N ASP A 73 7.83 5.50 -8.63
CA ASP A 73 6.40 5.86 -8.47
C ASP A 73 5.77 6.40 -9.76
N THR A 74 6.59 7.06 -10.59
CA THR A 74 6.17 7.64 -11.88
C THR A 74 6.47 6.72 -13.08
N HIS A 75 6.93 5.49 -12.84
CA HIS A 75 7.32 4.52 -13.88
C HIS A 75 8.38 5.09 -14.86
N MET A 76 9.24 5.96 -14.36
CA MET A 76 10.38 6.57 -15.07
C MET A 76 11.71 5.90 -14.71
N ASP A 77 11.68 4.75 -14.05
CA ASP A 77 12.84 3.93 -13.76
C ASP A 77 13.41 3.32 -15.05
N ILE A 78 14.68 3.61 -15.31
CA ILE A 78 15.41 3.07 -16.48
C ILE A 78 16.02 1.70 -16.16
N ARG A 79 16.19 1.40 -14.87
CA ARG A 79 16.78 0.15 -14.37
C ARG A 79 15.69 -0.69 -13.73
N THR A 80 15.89 -2.01 -13.76
CA THR A 80 15.04 -2.94 -13.01
C THR A 80 15.00 -2.54 -11.53
N PRO A 81 13.81 -2.44 -10.92
CA PRO A 81 13.68 -2.01 -9.54
C PRO A 81 14.31 -3.03 -8.60
N THR A 82 15.01 -2.54 -7.57
CA THR A 82 15.53 -3.41 -6.51
C THR A 82 14.41 -3.86 -5.57
N HIS A 83 14.70 -4.87 -4.75
CA HIS A 83 13.73 -5.38 -3.79
C HIS A 83 13.39 -4.32 -2.73
N GLU A 84 14.38 -3.56 -2.27
CA GLU A 84 14.25 -2.48 -1.30
C GLU A 84 13.40 -1.34 -1.88
N LEU A 85 13.62 -0.99 -3.14
CA LEU A 85 12.83 0.01 -3.87
C LEU A 85 11.36 -0.41 -4.00
N THR A 86 11.13 -1.68 -4.33
CA THR A 86 9.77 -2.26 -4.41
C THR A 86 9.08 -2.20 -3.04
N ARG A 87 9.80 -2.52 -1.96
CA ARG A 87 9.28 -2.45 -0.58
C ARG A 87 8.99 -1.01 -0.15
N ALA A 88 9.88 -0.06 -0.43
CA ALA A 88 9.64 1.36 -0.17
C ALA A 88 8.40 1.88 -0.91
N HIS A 89 8.22 1.44 -2.16
CA HIS A 89 7.02 1.78 -2.93
C HIS A 89 5.74 1.18 -2.32
N ALA A 90 5.80 -0.02 -1.75
CA ALA A 90 4.68 -0.60 -0.99
C ALA A 90 4.32 0.24 0.25
N VAL A 91 5.32 0.73 1.01
CA VAL A 91 5.10 1.64 2.15
C VAL A 91 4.49 2.97 1.68
N LEU A 92 5.00 3.55 0.59
CA LEU A 92 4.45 4.76 -0.02
C LEU A 92 2.97 4.59 -0.40
N ARG A 93 2.63 3.47 -1.05
CA ARG A 93 1.25 3.12 -1.42
C ARG A 93 0.36 2.96 -0.18
N ALA A 94 0.85 2.26 0.85
CA ALA A 94 0.14 2.09 2.11
C ALA A 94 -0.18 3.45 2.78
N ARG A 95 0.78 4.38 2.81
CA ARG A 95 0.57 5.74 3.36
C ARG A 95 -0.48 6.53 2.59
N ARG A 96 -0.40 6.53 1.25
CA ARG A 96 -1.41 7.20 0.41
C ARG A 96 -2.79 6.57 0.58
N LEU A 97 -2.86 5.24 0.71
CA LEU A 97 -4.10 4.53 0.95
C LEU A 97 -4.73 4.91 2.30
N ILE A 98 -3.93 5.05 3.36
CA ILE A 98 -4.40 5.52 4.67
C ILE A 98 -5.01 6.93 4.55
N VAL A 99 -4.32 7.86 3.88
CA VAL A 99 -4.80 9.25 3.71
C VAL A 99 -6.05 9.36 2.83
N ALA A 100 -6.17 8.49 1.82
CA ALA A 100 -7.33 8.49 0.91
C ALA A 100 -8.60 7.92 1.54
N ASN A 101 -8.49 7.22 2.67
CA ASN A 101 -9.62 6.62 3.37
C ASN A 101 -10.04 7.44 4.59
N ARG A 102 -11.16 7.04 5.21
CA ARG A 102 -11.61 7.64 6.47
C ARG A 102 -10.57 7.41 7.59
N PRO A 103 -10.45 8.31 8.58
CA PRO A 103 -9.44 8.20 9.65
C PRO A 103 -9.48 6.88 10.45
N ASP A 104 -10.66 6.28 10.59
CA ASP A 104 -10.89 5.01 11.29
C ASP A 104 -10.56 3.76 10.46
N TRP A 105 -10.38 3.92 9.15
CA TRP A 105 -10.21 2.80 8.22
C TRP A 105 -8.93 2.01 8.48
N ALA A 106 -7.79 2.68 8.66
CA ALA A 106 -6.47 2.04 8.73
C ALA A 106 -6.36 1.04 9.90
N LEU A 107 -7.03 1.33 11.01
CA LEU A 107 -7.04 0.50 12.22
C LEU A 107 -8.23 -0.49 12.24
N SER A 108 -9.11 -0.44 11.24
CA SER A 108 -10.21 -1.39 11.09
C SER A 108 -9.69 -2.77 10.65
N PRO A 109 -10.43 -3.88 10.90
CA PRO A 109 -10.05 -5.20 10.40
C PRO A 109 -9.78 -5.23 8.89
N ASN A 110 -10.59 -4.51 8.10
CA ASN A 110 -10.44 -4.44 6.65
C ASN A 110 -9.23 -3.60 6.24
N GLY A 111 -8.98 -2.47 6.91
CA GLY A 111 -7.79 -1.67 6.65
C GLY A 111 -6.51 -2.44 6.96
N LEU A 112 -6.44 -3.09 8.12
CA LEU A 112 -5.30 -3.92 8.52
C LEU A 112 -5.07 -5.09 7.56
N SER A 113 -6.12 -5.76 7.08
CA SER A 113 -5.96 -6.85 6.11
C SER A 113 -5.43 -6.34 4.77
N GLN A 114 -5.91 -5.19 4.28
CA GLN A 114 -5.39 -4.55 3.06
C GLN A 114 -3.93 -4.10 3.22
N LEU A 115 -3.58 -3.45 4.34
CA LEU A 115 -2.23 -2.97 4.62
C LEU A 115 -1.22 -4.13 4.78
N ARG A 116 -1.66 -5.30 5.25
CA ARG A 116 -0.86 -6.55 5.29
C ARG A 116 -0.72 -7.23 3.92
N GLY A 117 -1.28 -6.66 2.85
CA GLY A 117 -1.30 -7.28 1.52
C GLY A 117 -2.23 -8.48 1.40
N ARG A 118 -3.13 -8.70 2.38
CA ARG A 118 -4.13 -9.79 2.40
C ARG A 118 -5.52 -9.35 1.92
N GLY A 119 -5.71 -8.06 1.65
CA GLY A 119 -6.95 -7.56 1.06
C GLY A 119 -7.04 -7.94 -0.42
N ALA A 120 -8.26 -8.26 -0.88
CA ALA A 120 -8.51 -8.49 -2.31
C ALA A 120 -7.97 -7.30 -3.10
N SER A 121 -7.02 -7.57 -4.00
CA SER A 121 -6.34 -6.55 -4.79
C SER A 121 -7.35 -5.80 -5.68
N ALA A 122 -7.91 -4.71 -5.18
CA ALA A 122 -8.72 -3.77 -5.96
C ALA A 122 -7.85 -2.78 -6.74
N GLN A 123 -6.62 -3.19 -7.11
CA GLN A 123 -5.56 -2.28 -7.52
C GLN A 123 -4.91 -2.72 -8.84
N ASN A 124 -5.72 -2.91 -9.87
CA ASN A 124 -5.35 -2.65 -11.26
C ASN A 124 -6.32 -1.65 -11.92
N ALA A 125 -7.12 -0.92 -11.13
CA ALA A 125 -7.90 0.20 -11.63
C ALA A 125 -6.98 1.39 -11.88
N LEU A 126 -6.26 1.33 -13.01
CA LEU A 126 -5.75 2.52 -13.69
C LEU A 126 -6.91 3.51 -13.86
N PRO A 127 -6.70 4.83 -13.69
CA PRO A 127 -7.72 5.81 -14.01
C PRO A 127 -8.13 5.64 -15.48
N PRO A 128 -9.42 5.69 -15.85
CA PRO A 128 -9.80 5.69 -17.25
C PRO A 128 -9.27 7.00 -17.84
N GLU A 129 -8.30 6.90 -18.76
CA GLU A 129 -7.92 8.02 -19.61
C GLU A 129 -9.18 8.51 -20.32
N ARG A 130 -9.60 9.72 -19.99
CA ARG A 130 -10.66 10.43 -20.69
C ARG A 130 -10.10 10.88 -22.03
N HIS A 131 -10.15 10.01 -23.03
CA HIS A 131 -10.06 10.47 -24.42
C HIS A 131 -11.32 11.29 -24.72
N ALA A 132 -11.12 12.58 -24.92
CA ALA A 132 -12.15 13.52 -25.31
C ALA A 132 -12.79 13.07 -26.65
N THR A 133 -14.10 12.88 -26.62
CA THR A 133 -14.93 12.70 -27.81
C THR A 133 -15.03 14.03 -28.54
N ALA A 134 -14.43 14.13 -29.73
CA ALA A 134 -14.75 15.15 -30.71
C ALA A 134 -15.63 14.52 -31.80
N ALA A 135 -16.92 14.85 -31.77
CA ALA A 135 -17.89 14.45 -32.77
C ALA A 135 -17.99 15.50 -33.89
N GLU A 136 -17.87 14.97 -35.11
CA GLU A 136 -18.66 15.24 -36.32
C GLU A 136 -18.55 16.52 -37.18
N GLY A 137 -18.48 16.22 -38.49
CA GLY A 137 -18.84 17.03 -39.66
C GLY A 137 -17.97 16.57 -40.84
N GLY A 138 -18.40 15.94 -41.92
CA GLY A 138 -19.70 15.60 -42.50
C GLY A 138 -19.54 15.68 -44.03
N GLY A 139 -19.95 14.65 -44.79
CA GLY A 139 -20.27 14.77 -46.23
C GLY A 139 -19.40 14.02 -47.25
N ASP A 140 -20.01 12.94 -47.79
CA ASP A 140 -20.08 12.46 -49.18
C ASP A 140 -18.96 11.68 -49.91
N GLU A 141 -19.34 10.41 -50.20
CA GLU A 141 -19.28 9.64 -51.46
C GLU A 141 -17.97 9.52 -52.27
N GLU A 142 -17.41 8.30 -52.33
CA GLU A 142 -17.42 7.39 -53.50
C GLU A 142 -16.27 6.35 -53.46
N ALA A 143 -16.64 5.10 -53.73
CA ALA A 143 -15.87 4.01 -54.35
C ALA A 143 -14.35 3.84 -54.08
N GLY A 144 -14.01 2.74 -53.39
CA GLY A 144 -12.65 2.21 -53.35
C GLY A 144 -12.55 0.89 -52.59
N GLU A 145 -12.81 -0.22 -53.28
CA GLU A 145 -12.52 -1.59 -52.82
C GLU A 145 -11.00 -1.79 -52.61
N SER A 146 -10.68 -2.57 -51.58
CA SER A 146 -9.40 -3.24 -51.30
C SER A 146 -8.23 -2.38 -50.78
N ALA A 147 -7.97 -2.49 -49.47
CA ALA A 147 -6.67 -2.90 -48.88
C ALA A 147 -6.53 -2.50 -47.39
N ASN A 148 -7.46 -2.92 -46.51
CA ASN A 148 -7.27 -2.71 -45.07
C ASN A 148 -7.79 -3.85 -44.16
N ASP A 149 -8.24 -4.96 -44.74
CA ASP A 149 -8.73 -6.12 -43.97
C ASP A 149 -7.57 -6.91 -43.32
N ASP A 150 -6.40 -6.96 -43.97
CA ASP A 150 -5.23 -7.73 -43.48
C ASP A 150 -4.57 -7.12 -42.22
N LEU A 151 -4.68 -5.81 -41.99
CA LEU A 151 -4.11 -5.17 -40.79
C LEU A 151 -5.01 -5.30 -39.57
N ASN A 152 -6.33 -5.37 -39.79
CA ASN A 152 -7.33 -5.52 -38.73
C ASN A 152 -7.40 -6.97 -38.25
N ASP A 153 -7.22 -7.95 -39.15
CA ASP A 153 -7.17 -9.39 -38.80
C ASP A 153 -5.89 -9.74 -38.03
N GLY A 154 -4.75 -9.13 -38.38
CA GLY A 154 -3.49 -9.28 -37.64
C GLY A 154 -3.55 -8.71 -36.22
N LEU A 155 -4.10 -7.50 -36.05
CA LEU A 155 -4.27 -6.89 -34.73
C LEU A 155 -5.32 -7.62 -33.88
N GLY A 156 -6.40 -8.08 -34.49
CA GLY A 156 -7.42 -8.90 -33.83
C GLY A 156 -6.88 -10.23 -33.32
N ALA A 157 -5.99 -10.88 -34.09
CA ALA A 157 -5.30 -12.10 -33.67
C ALA A 157 -4.38 -11.86 -32.47
N GLU A 158 -3.66 -10.73 -32.41
CA GLU A 158 -2.82 -10.36 -31.27
C GLU A 158 -3.66 -10.09 -30.01
N PHE A 159 -4.80 -9.40 -30.13
CA PHE A 159 -5.72 -9.21 -28.99
C PHE A 159 -6.34 -10.53 -28.52
N ALA A 160 -6.74 -11.42 -29.44
CA ALA A 160 -7.23 -12.75 -29.08
C ALA A 160 -6.15 -13.61 -28.40
N ALA A 161 -4.88 -13.46 -28.78
CA ALA A 161 -3.76 -14.12 -28.13
C ALA A 161 -3.53 -13.58 -26.71
N ILE A 162 -3.67 -12.26 -26.51
CA ILE A 162 -3.59 -11.62 -25.18
C ILE A 162 -4.77 -12.08 -24.30
N ASP A 163 -5.99 -12.12 -24.83
CA ASP A 163 -7.17 -12.58 -24.09
C ASP A 163 -7.07 -14.05 -23.72
N ALA A 164 -6.60 -14.91 -24.63
CA ALA A 164 -6.33 -16.32 -24.34
C ALA A 164 -5.23 -16.50 -23.28
N LEU A 165 -4.19 -15.65 -23.29
CA LEU A 165 -3.17 -15.62 -22.26
C LEU A 165 -3.77 -15.18 -20.91
N LEU A 166 -4.62 -14.16 -20.90
CA LEU A 166 -5.31 -13.67 -19.71
C LEU A 166 -6.23 -14.74 -19.11
N ASP A 167 -7.05 -15.40 -19.93
CA ASP A 167 -7.90 -16.51 -19.51
C ASP A 167 -7.08 -17.68 -18.97
N ARG A 168 -5.95 -18.00 -19.61
CA ARG A 168 -5.02 -19.02 -19.10
C ARG A 168 -4.43 -18.61 -17.75
N THR A 169 -4.03 -17.35 -17.57
CA THR A 169 -3.51 -16.87 -16.28
C THR A 169 -4.58 -16.86 -15.20
N ARG A 170 -5.83 -16.47 -15.52
CA ARG A 170 -6.97 -16.53 -14.61
C ARG A 170 -7.29 -17.96 -14.21
N ASN A 171 -7.34 -18.89 -15.16
CA ASN A 171 -7.56 -20.31 -14.87
C ASN A 171 -6.43 -20.94 -14.03
N VAL A 172 -5.18 -20.48 -14.18
CA VAL A 172 -4.04 -20.89 -13.34
C VAL A 172 -4.13 -20.28 -11.94
N LEU A 173 -4.57 -19.02 -11.81
CA LEU A 173 -4.79 -18.36 -10.53
C LEU A 173 -5.95 -18.99 -9.74
N ASP A 174 -7.05 -19.31 -10.43
CA ASP A 174 -8.25 -19.94 -9.88
C ASP A 174 -8.07 -21.46 -9.64
N GLY A 175 -6.89 -22.02 -9.97
CA GLY A 175 -6.54 -23.42 -9.72
C GLY A 175 -7.25 -24.44 -10.62
N LEU A 176 -7.87 -23.98 -11.70
CA LEU A 176 -8.66 -24.80 -12.65
C LEU A 176 -7.79 -25.50 -13.70
N ALA A 177 -6.55 -25.04 -13.93
CA ALA A 177 -5.60 -25.67 -14.86
C ALA A 177 -4.55 -26.52 -14.12
N ALA A 178 -4.56 -27.84 -14.38
CA ALA A 178 -3.68 -28.84 -13.78
C ALA A 178 -2.26 -28.86 -14.39
N ALA A 179 -1.59 -27.71 -14.45
CA ALA A 179 -0.16 -27.64 -14.73
C ALA A 179 0.54 -27.05 -13.50
N PRO A 180 1.54 -27.72 -12.90
CA PRO A 180 2.30 -27.15 -11.80
C PRO A 180 3.25 -26.12 -12.38
N VAL A 181 2.74 -24.93 -12.71
CA VAL A 181 3.58 -23.74 -12.62
C VAL A 181 3.76 -23.59 -11.13
N SER A 182 4.96 -23.88 -10.64
CA SER A 182 5.39 -23.49 -9.32
C SER A 182 5.16 -21.99 -9.22
N ARG A 183 3.99 -21.62 -8.68
CA ARG A 183 3.76 -20.34 -8.02
C ARG A 183 5.05 -20.10 -7.23
N PRO A 184 5.70 -18.93 -7.27
CA PRO A 184 6.61 -18.60 -6.18
C PRO A 184 5.72 -18.76 -4.96
N GLN A 185 5.95 -19.87 -4.27
CA GLN A 185 5.15 -20.31 -3.14
C GLN A 185 5.12 -19.06 -2.29
N GLN A 186 3.95 -18.43 -2.16
CA GLN A 186 3.73 -17.52 -1.05
C GLN A 186 4.15 -18.38 0.12
N VAL A 187 5.35 -18.12 0.63
CA VAL A 187 6.14 -19.09 1.38
C VAL A 187 5.19 -19.63 2.40
N LEU A 188 4.73 -20.87 2.16
CA LEU A 188 3.83 -21.55 3.07
C LEU A 188 4.56 -21.42 4.38
N ALA A 189 3.90 -20.87 5.40
CA ALA A 189 4.52 -20.56 6.67
C ALA A 189 5.31 -21.77 7.27
N GLY A 190 5.10 -22.98 6.73
CA GLY A 190 5.81 -24.22 7.07
C GLY A 190 7.17 -24.51 6.43
N GLU A 191 7.75 -23.69 5.53
CA GLU A 191 9.13 -23.92 5.01
C GLU A 191 10.09 -22.76 5.32
N LYS A 192 9.81 -22.04 6.39
CA LYS A 192 10.70 -21.03 6.94
C LYS A 192 11.71 -21.72 7.86
N ASN A 193 13.01 -21.56 7.58
CA ASN A 193 14.09 -22.16 8.38
C ASN A 193 13.84 -21.92 9.88
N PRO A 194 13.73 -22.98 10.74
CA PRO A 194 13.46 -22.82 12.17
C PRO A 194 14.56 -22.07 12.95
N LEU A 195 15.74 -21.93 12.34
CA LEU A 195 16.86 -21.13 12.88
C LEU A 195 16.68 -19.62 12.63
N VAL A 196 15.80 -19.25 11.69
CA VAL A 196 15.53 -17.87 11.27
C VAL A 196 14.11 -17.45 11.67
N TYR A 197 13.19 -18.41 11.79
CA TYR A 197 11.79 -18.16 12.12
C TYR A 197 11.37 -18.98 13.32
N ASP A 198 10.72 -18.30 14.26
CA ASP A 198 10.07 -18.92 15.40
C ASP A 198 8.85 -19.72 14.91
N PRO A 199 8.85 -21.07 15.03
CA PRO A 199 7.73 -21.90 14.59
C PRO A 199 6.44 -21.65 15.39
N ASP A 200 6.54 -21.04 16.57
CA ASP A 200 5.39 -20.64 17.40
C ASP A 200 4.92 -19.20 17.09
N TRP A 201 5.47 -18.55 16.05
CA TRP A 201 5.04 -17.22 15.63
C TRP A 201 3.63 -17.26 15.00
N ASP A 202 2.62 -16.95 15.80
CA ASP A 202 1.26 -16.70 15.33
C ASP A 202 1.02 -15.19 15.12
N GLU A 203 1.04 -14.77 13.85
CA GLU A 203 0.79 -13.39 13.45
C GLU A 203 -0.64 -12.93 13.78
N GLU A 204 -1.63 -13.83 13.72
CA GLU A 204 -3.04 -13.48 13.93
C GLU A 204 -3.35 -13.34 15.42
N GLU A 205 -2.79 -14.20 16.26
CA GLU A 205 -2.86 -14.07 17.72
C GLU A 205 -2.24 -12.74 18.16
N ARG A 206 -1.02 -12.42 17.69
CA ARG A 206 -0.34 -11.16 18.04
C ARG A 206 -1.09 -9.93 17.55
N LEU A 207 -1.69 -9.99 16.36
CA LEU A 207 -2.52 -8.90 15.87
C LEU A 207 -3.79 -8.75 16.72
N SER A 208 -4.41 -9.84 17.13
CA SER A 208 -5.56 -9.82 18.04
C SER A 208 -5.20 -9.20 19.39
N ASP A 209 -4.08 -9.60 19.97
CA ASP A 209 -3.55 -9.04 21.21
C ASP A 209 -3.30 -7.54 21.08
N TRP A 210 -2.58 -7.11 20.04
CA TRP A 210 -2.31 -5.69 19.78
C TRP A 210 -3.60 -4.88 19.61
N ARG A 211 -4.61 -5.44 18.93
CA ARG A 211 -5.92 -4.80 18.81
C ARG A 211 -6.66 -4.70 20.14
N ALA A 212 -6.49 -5.67 21.04
CA ALA A 212 -7.04 -5.58 22.38
C ALA A 212 -6.46 -4.37 23.14
N VAL A 213 -5.15 -4.11 23.00
CA VAL A 213 -4.49 -2.91 23.54
C VAL A 213 -5.05 -1.65 22.94
N LEU A 214 -5.16 -1.60 21.60
CA LEU A 214 -5.72 -0.46 20.89
C LEU A 214 -7.10 -0.10 21.46
N ASN A 215 -7.96 -1.08 21.65
CA ASN A 215 -9.28 -0.87 22.24
C ASN A 215 -9.21 -0.34 23.68
N GLN A 216 -8.25 -0.77 24.49
CA GLN A 216 -8.05 -0.27 25.86
C GLN A 216 -7.55 1.19 25.89
N THR A 217 -6.89 1.65 24.82
CA THR A 217 -6.45 3.06 24.68
C THR A 217 -7.53 3.98 24.11
N THR A 218 -8.74 3.48 23.87
CA THR A 218 -9.86 4.30 23.37
C THR A 218 -10.21 5.39 24.38
N GLY A 219 -10.10 6.66 23.96
CA GLY A 219 -10.37 7.82 24.82
C GLY A 219 -9.13 8.39 25.52
N GLN A 220 -7.96 7.78 25.35
CA GLN A 220 -6.68 8.39 25.71
C GLN A 220 -6.25 9.43 24.67
N PRO A 221 -5.36 10.38 25.02
CA PRO A 221 -4.80 11.31 24.06
C PRO A 221 -4.05 10.56 22.93
N PRO A 222 -4.17 10.95 21.65
CA PRO A 222 -3.65 10.18 20.52
C PRO A 222 -2.14 9.89 20.58
N VAL A 223 -1.34 10.81 21.12
CA VAL A 223 0.11 10.62 21.25
C VAL A 223 0.43 9.57 22.31
N LEU A 224 -0.36 9.51 23.39
CA LEU A 224 -0.24 8.47 24.40
C LEU A 224 -0.65 7.10 23.85
N SER A 225 -1.79 7.04 23.16
CA SER A 225 -2.23 5.80 22.52
C SER A 225 -1.18 5.28 21.54
N ALA A 226 -0.61 6.16 20.71
CA ALA A 226 0.47 5.78 19.79
C ALA A 226 1.72 5.26 20.52
N ALA A 227 2.13 5.90 21.61
CA ALA A 227 3.29 5.49 22.40
C ALA A 227 3.09 4.14 23.13
N LEU A 228 1.85 3.78 23.48
CA LEU A 228 1.54 2.49 24.10
C LEU A 228 1.42 1.34 23.08
N LEU A 229 1.18 1.66 21.81
CA LEU A 229 0.97 0.69 20.73
C LEU A 229 2.24 0.35 19.95
N TRP A 230 3.32 1.10 20.16
CA TRP A 230 4.63 0.93 19.54
C TRP A 230 5.52 0.03 20.41
#